data_AF-A0AAV6L9J8-F1
#
_entry.id   AF-A0AAV6L9J8-F1
#
_cell.length_a   1.000
_cell.length_b   1.000
_cell.length_c   1.000
_cell.angle_alpha   90.00
_cell.angle_beta   90.00
_cell.angle_gamma   90.00
#
_symmetry.space_group_name_H-M   'P 1'
#
loop_
_entity.id
_entity.type
_entity.pdbx_description
1 polymer ?
#
loop_
_entity_poly.entity_id
_entity_poly.type
_entity_poly.pdbx_seq_one_letter_code
_entity_poly.pdbx_strand_id
1 'polypeptide(L)'
;MLQLFGGLIDERLNLRKLQKTNAENDVIDILLNLSDDIDRTHIEHMFVDLFVAGTDTTSSTIEWAMAELLHNPEILEKAKAELEQTIGKGKLIQESDIS
;
A
#
# COMPACT_ATOMS: atom_id res chain seq x y z
N MET A 1 -8.73 -12.02 9.80
CA MET A 1 -7.93 -10.81 9.53
C MET A 1 -6.86 -10.62 10.60
N LEU A 2 -7.21 -10.47 11.88
CA LEU A 2 -6.24 -10.35 12.98
C LEU A 2 -5.24 -11.53 13.06
N GLN A 3 -5.70 -12.78 12.93
CA GLN A 3 -4.80 -13.95 12.93
C GLN A 3 -3.83 -13.97 11.73
N LEU A 4 -4.25 -13.47 10.57
CA LEU A 4 -3.42 -13.39 9.38
C LEU A 4 -2.31 -12.34 9.60
N PHE A 5 -2.70 -11.16 10.08
CA PHE A 5 -1.76 -10.06 10.33
C PHE A 5 -0.83 -10.32 11.51
N GLY A 6 -1.30 -10.95 12.58
CA GLY A 6 -0.45 -11.46 13.65
C GLY A 6 0.61 -12.44 13.12
N GLY A 7 0.21 -13.36 12.22
CA GLY A 7 1.13 -14.27 11.55
C GLY A 7 2.20 -13.57 10.71
N LEU A 8 1.83 -12.52 9.95
CA LEU A 8 2.78 -11.70 9.18
C LEU A 8 3.77 -10.96 10.09
N ILE A 9 3.30 -10.43 11.21
CA ILE A 9 4.15 -9.78 12.22
C ILE A 9 5.12 -10.80 12.84
N ASP A 10 4.65 -11.99 13.17
CA ASP A 10 5.51 -13.07 13.68
C ASP A 10 6.57 -13.51 12.67
N GLU A 11 6.21 -13.61 11.38
CA GLU A 11 7.14 -13.88 10.29
C GLU A 11 8.21 -12.78 10.20
N ARG A 12 7.81 -11.51 10.18
CA ARG A 12 8.73 -10.37 10.14
C ARG A 12 9.67 -10.33 11.35
N LEU A 13 9.15 -10.60 12.55
CA LEU A 13 9.95 -10.70 13.77
C LEU A 13 10.97 -11.85 13.72
N ASN A 14 10.61 -12.99 13.13
CA ASN A 14 11.54 -14.10 12.94
C ASN A 14 12.63 -13.76 11.92
N LEU A 15 12.29 -13.08 10.82
CA LEU A 15 13.26 -12.61 9.83
C LEU A 15 14.27 -11.63 10.44
N ARG A 16 13.81 -10.66 11.26
CA ARG A 16 14.67 -9.73 12.01
C ARG A 16 15.63 -10.42 12.98
N LYS A 17 15.25 -11.58 13.55
CA LYS A 17 16.13 -12.39 14.41
C LYS A 17 17.18 -13.17 13.61
N LEU A 18 16.80 -13.67 12.44
CA LEU A 18 17.64 -14.51 11.58
C LEU A 18 18.63 -13.71 10.74
N GLN A 19 18.33 -12.44 10.45
CA GLN A 19 19.14 -11.57 9.62
C GLN A 19 19.47 -10.26 10.33
N LYS A 20 20.72 -9.83 10.24
CA LYS A 20 21.17 -8.45 10.50
C LYS A 20 20.82 -7.56 9.29
N THR A 21 19.64 -7.75 8.71
CA THR A 21 19.23 -7.03 7.51
C THR A 21 18.90 -5.59 7.86
N ASN A 22 19.29 -4.68 6.97
CA ASN A 22 18.74 -3.33 6.95
C ASN A 22 17.23 -3.49 6.91
N ALA A 23 16.55 -3.08 7.97
CA ALA A 23 15.09 -3.07 8.02
C ALA A 23 14.59 -2.41 6.73
N GLU A 24 13.69 -3.08 6.01
CA GLU A 24 12.93 -2.37 5.00
C GLU A 24 12.20 -1.25 5.75
N ASN A 25 12.27 -0.01 5.30
CA ASN A 25 11.65 1.11 6.01
C ASN A 25 10.13 1.13 5.74
N ASP A 26 9.47 -0.01 5.96
CA ASP A 26 8.04 -0.17 5.81
C ASP A 26 7.30 0.06 7.13
N VAL A 27 5.97 0.09 7.04
CA VAL A 27 5.12 0.40 8.18
C VAL A 27 5.24 -0.64 9.30
N ILE A 28 5.34 -1.93 8.98
CA ILE A 28 5.49 -2.99 10.00
C ILE A 28 6.80 -2.75 10.74
N ASP A 29 7.86 -2.43 9.99
CA ASP A 29 9.16 -2.21 10.59
C ASP A 29 9.21 -0.96 11.48
N ILE A 30 8.53 0.12 11.06
CA ILE A 30 8.34 1.33 11.88
C ILE A 30 7.58 0.98 13.16
N LEU A 31 6.43 0.33 13.07
CA LEU A 31 5.61 -0.02 14.25
C LEU A 31 6.36 -0.94 15.22
N LEU A 32 7.12 -1.91 14.71
CA LEU A 32 7.94 -2.80 15.54
C LEU A 32 9.08 -2.06 16.24
N ASN A 33 9.61 -0.98 15.66
CA ASN A 33 10.62 -0.14 16.31
C ASN A 33 10.05 0.74 17.42
N LEU A 34 8.72 0.95 17.46
CA LEU A 34 8.02 1.62 18.57
C LEU A 34 7.60 0.65 19.70
N SER A 35 7.97 -0.63 19.61
CA SER A 35 7.52 -1.67 20.56
C SER A 35 8.02 -1.50 22.00
N ASP A 36 9.02 -0.64 22.25
CA ASP A 36 9.44 -0.28 23.61
C ASP A 36 8.37 0.57 24.34
N ASP A 37 7.53 1.30 23.60
CA ASP A 37 6.49 2.19 24.12
C ASP A 37 5.05 1.66 23.90
N ILE A 38 4.87 0.66 23.03
CA ILE A 38 3.55 0.20 22.56
C ILE A 38 3.46 -1.34 22.63
N ASP A 39 2.41 -1.84 23.28
CA ASP A 39 2.16 -3.29 23.38
C ASP A 39 1.84 -3.92 22.01
N ARG A 40 2.20 -5.20 21.85
CA ARG A 40 1.98 -5.99 20.62
C ARG A 40 0.54 -5.93 20.13
N THR A 41 -0.45 -5.99 21.04
CA THR A 41 -1.87 -5.92 20.68
C THR A 41 -2.21 -4.62 19.97
N HIS A 42 -1.61 -3.50 20.42
CA HIS A 42 -1.80 -2.20 19.78
C HIS A 42 -1.14 -2.15 18.40
N ILE A 43 0.06 -2.73 18.25
CA ILE A 43 0.73 -2.84 16.94
C ILE A 43 -0.15 -3.63 15.95
N GLU A 44 -0.69 -4.77 16.38
CA GLU A 44 -1.58 -5.60 15.55
C GLU A 44 -2.84 -4.82 15.13
N HIS A 45 -3.50 -4.12 16.07
CA HIS A 45 -4.69 -3.33 15.77
C HIS A 45 -4.38 -2.11 14.89
N MET A 46 -3.31 -1.36 15.16
CA MET A 46 -2.91 -0.21 14.33
C MET A 46 -2.61 -0.62 12.89
N PHE A 47 -1.96 -1.77 12.71
CA PHE A 47 -1.68 -2.28 11.37
C PHE A 47 -2.97 -2.67 10.64
N VAL A 48 -3.92 -3.31 11.32
CA VAL A 48 -5.24 -3.62 10.77
C VAL A 48 -6.00 -2.35 10.39
N ASP A 49 -6.05 -1.37 11.28
CA ASP A 49 -6.77 -0.11 11.06
C ASP A 49 -6.22 0.61 9.83
N LEU A 50 -4.89 0.72 9.70
CA LEU A 50 -4.25 1.33 8.54
C LEU A 50 -4.58 0.57 7.26
N PHE A 51 -4.49 -0.76 7.28
CA PHE A 51 -4.72 -1.59 6.10
C PHE A 51 -6.16 -1.48 5.60
N VAL A 52 -7.13 -1.53 6.52
CA VAL A 52 -8.56 -1.43 6.20
C VAL A 52 -8.89 -0.02 5.69
N ALA A 53 -8.45 1.02 6.42
CA ALA A 53 -8.71 2.41 6.04
C ALA A 53 -8.12 2.74 4.67
N GLY A 54 -6.92 2.27 4.37
CA GLY A 54 -6.29 2.45 3.07
C GLY A 54 -7.01 1.70 1.96
N THR A 55 -7.38 0.44 2.19
CA THR A 55 -7.94 -0.44 1.14
C THR A 55 -9.37 -0.06 0.75
N ASP A 56 -10.26 0.12 1.71
CA ASP A 56 -11.69 0.33 1.43
C ASP A 56 -11.94 1.67 0.72
N THR A 57 -11.26 2.72 1.18
CA THR A 57 -11.40 4.07 0.61
C THR A 57 -10.75 4.19 -0.78
N THR A 58 -9.54 3.65 -0.98
CA THR A 58 -8.87 3.73 -2.28
C THR A 58 -9.54 2.85 -3.32
N SER A 59 -9.95 1.63 -2.97
CA SER A 59 -10.66 0.74 -3.91
C SER A 59 -11.98 1.36 -4.37
N SER A 60 -12.79 1.87 -3.44
CA SER A 60 -14.03 2.57 -3.76
C SER A 60 -13.79 3.78 -4.67
N THR A 61 -12.75 4.58 -4.38
CA THR A 61 -12.42 5.75 -5.20
C THR A 61 -12.02 5.37 -6.62
N ILE A 62 -11.19 4.34 -6.79
CA ILE A 62 -10.75 3.86 -8.10
C ILE A 62 -11.93 3.24 -8.87
N GLU A 63 -12.80 2.50 -8.18
CA GLU A 63 -14.01 1.93 -8.80
C GLU A 63 -14.89 3.01 -9.40
N TRP A 64 -15.18 4.07 -8.65
CA TRP A 64 -15.96 5.21 -9.16
C TRP A 64 -15.22 5.96 -10.28
N ALA A 65 -13.91 6.20 -10.13
CA ALA A 65 -13.13 6.86 -11.16
C ALA A 65 -13.19 6.09 -12.50
N MET A 66 -13.02 4.76 -12.45
CA MET A 66 -13.11 3.91 -13.64
C MET A 66 -14.53 3.85 -14.20
N ALA A 67 -15.56 3.78 -13.35
CA ALA A 67 -16.96 3.82 -13.78
C ALA A 67 -17.28 5.12 -14.55
N GLU A 68 -16.86 6.27 -14.01
CA GLU A 68 -17.06 7.57 -14.64
C GLU A 68 -16.27 7.73 -15.95
N LEU A 69 -15.03 7.22 -16.01
CA LEU A 69 -14.24 7.22 -17.24
C LEU A 69 -14.88 6.35 -18.33
N LEU A 70 -15.38 5.16 -17.99
CA LEU A 70 -16.07 4.29 -18.93
C LEU A 70 -17.40 4.88 -19.41
N HIS A 71 -18.09 5.63 -18.56
CA HIS A 71 -19.32 6.34 -18.92
C HIS A 71 -19.07 7.55 -19.84
N ASN A 72 -17.87 8.16 -19.77
CA ASN A 72 -17.51 9.37 -20.50
C ASN A 72 -16.29 9.15 -21.42
N PRO A 73 -16.46 8.57 -22.64
CA PRO A 73 -15.36 8.22 -23.53
C PRO A 73 -14.42 9.38 -23.87
N GLU A 74 -14.93 10.61 -24.00
CA GLU A 74 -14.09 11.79 -24.28
C GLU A 74 -13.09 12.08 -23.15
N ILE A 75 -13.51 11.91 -21.89
CA ILE A 75 -12.65 12.10 -20.71
C ILE A 75 -11.63 10.96 -20.63
N LEU A 76 -12.06 9.73 -20.89
CA LEU A 76 -11.16 8.58 -20.94
C LEU A 76 -10.05 8.74 -21.99
N GLU A 77 -10.38 9.21 -23.18
CA GLU A 77 -9.37 9.45 -24.22
C GLU A 77 -8.40 10.57 -23.83
N LYS A 78 -8.87 11.63 -23.14
CA LYS A 78 -8.00 12.67 -22.57
C LYS A 78 -7.04 12.10 -21.52
N ALA A 79 -7.53 11.29 -20.59
CA ALA A 79 -6.72 10.66 -19.54
C ALA A 79 -5.66 9.71 -20.13
N LYS A 80 -6.01 8.91 -21.14
CA LYS A 80 -5.03 8.06 -21.86
C LYS A 80 -3.97 8.89 -22.58
N ALA A 81 -4.36 9.99 -23.23
CA ALA A 81 -3.42 10.86 -23.92
C ALA A 81 -2.43 11.51 -22.93
N GLU A 82 -2.90 11.92 -21.74
CA GLU A 82 -2.03 12.42 -20.67
C GLU A 82 -1.02 11.36 -20.19
N LEU A 83 -1.47 10.12 -19.96
CA LEU A 83 -0.57 9.02 -19.59
C LEU A 83 0.45 8.71 -20.70
N GLU A 84 0.04 8.74 -21.96
CA GLU A 84 0.96 8.53 -23.10
C GLU A 84 1.97 9.67 -23.23
N GLN A 85 1.58 10.91 -22.92
CA GLN A 85 2.49 12.05 -22.95
C GLN A 85 3.50 12.03 -21.79
N THR A 86 3.06 11.67 -20.59
CA THR A 86 3.86 11.76 -19.35
C THR A 86 4.76 10.56 -19.16
N ILE A 87 4.22 9.35 -19.24
CA ILE A 87 4.95 8.10 -18.99
C ILE A 87 5.52 7.54 -20.31
N GLY A 88 4.73 7.61 -21.38
CA GLY A 88 5.06 7.05 -22.69
C GLY A 88 4.34 5.73 -22.94
N LYS A 89 3.98 5.50 -24.22
CA LYS A 89 3.25 4.30 -24.64
C LYS A 89 4.06 3.02 -24.42
N GLY A 90 3.44 2.03 -23.76
CA GLY A 90 4.00 0.68 -23.62
C GLY A 90 5.16 0.56 -22.63
N LYS A 91 5.45 1.60 -21.85
CA LYS A 91 6.42 1.52 -20.75
C LYS A 91 5.77 0.91 -19.51
N LEU A 92 6.58 0.18 -18.74
CA LEU A 92 6.20 -0.26 -17.40
C LEU A 92 6.29 0.92 -16.44
N ILE A 93 5.25 1.11 -15.64
CA ILE A 93 5.18 2.16 -14.63
C ILE A 93 6.18 1.83 -13.51
N GLN A 94 6.98 2.81 -13.10
CA GLN A 94 7.90 2.74 -11.98
C GLN A 94 7.48 3.73 -10.89
N GLU A 95 7.99 3.52 -9.68
CA GLU A 95 7.74 4.44 -8.56
C GLU A 95 8.20 5.87 -8.86
N SER A 96 9.30 6.03 -9.60
CA SER A 96 9.79 7.35 -10.03
C SER A 96 8.87 8.08 -11.03
N ASP A 97 7.88 7.39 -11.61
CA ASP A 97 6.89 8.04 -12.48
C ASP A 97 5.77 8.72 -11.68
N ILE A 98 5.66 8.40 -10.38
CA ILE A 98 4.61 8.88 -9.47
C ILE A 98 5.15 9.66 -8.25
N SER A 99 6.47 9.69 -8.03
CA SER A 99 7.13 10.30 -6.87
C SER A 99 8.25 11.27 -7.21
#